data_AF-A0A7W1EBD6-F1
#
_entry.id   AF-A0A7W1EBD6-F1
#
_cell.length_a   1.000
_cell.length_b   1.000
_cell.length_c   1.000
_cell.angle_alpha   90.00
_cell.angle_beta   90.00
_cell.angle_gamma   90.00
#
_symmetry.space_group_name_H-M   'P 1'
#
loop_
_entity.id
_entity.type
_entity.pdbx_description
1 polymer ?
#
loop_
_entity_poly.entity_id
_entity_poly.type
_entity_poly.pdbx_seq_one_letter_code
_entity_poly.pdbx_strand_id
1 'polypeptide(L)'
;MEFRHRDWLDERHARRALGLLESLGLSYVVVDAPQGFESSVPPRVAITSQRLAVFRFHGRRCATWEARNDPATERYRYLYPRDELAPWAGSAMEAAIRAGMVHVIFNNCHGNYGATNAFEFTPLLLEGATTSA
;
A
#
# COMPACT_ATOMS: atom_id res chain seq x y z
N MET A 1 -3.41 -0.15 11.52
CA MET A 1 -4.79 -0.46 11.13
C MET A 1 -4.88 -0.41 9.62
N GLU A 2 -5.42 -1.46 9.02
CA GLU A 2 -5.61 -1.57 7.58
C GLU A 2 -7.09 -1.67 7.27
N PHE A 3 -7.61 -0.72 6.49
CA PHE A 3 -9.01 -0.73 6.08
C PHE A 3 -9.19 -1.59 4.81
N ARG A 4 -10.33 -2.27 4.75
CA ARG A 4 -10.71 -3.21 3.68
C ARG A 4 -12.11 -2.96 3.14
N HIS A 5 -12.71 -1.85 3.52
CA HIS A 5 -14.01 -1.45 3.03
C HIS A 5 -13.91 -0.01 2.56
N ARG A 6 -14.29 0.24 1.30
CA ARG A 6 -14.07 1.53 0.62
C ARG A 6 -14.57 2.73 1.43
N ASP A 7 -15.70 2.58 2.11
CA ASP A 7 -16.38 3.65 2.84
C ASP A 7 -15.53 4.26 3.95
N TRP A 8 -14.58 3.53 4.53
CA TRP A 8 -13.66 4.09 5.54
C TRP A 8 -12.78 5.21 4.99
N LEU A 9 -12.51 5.20 3.68
CA LEU A 9 -11.51 6.06 3.03
C LEU A 9 -12.06 6.85 1.84
N ASP A 10 -13.39 6.91 1.70
CA ASP A 10 -14.07 7.82 0.79
C ASP A 10 -13.89 9.30 1.24
N GLU A 11 -14.31 10.23 0.39
CA GLU A 11 -14.19 11.67 0.65
C GLU A 11 -14.93 12.16 1.91
N ARG A 12 -15.96 11.42 2.36
CA ARG A 12 -16.78 11.80 3.52
C ARG A 12 -16.12 11.36 4.82
N HIS A 13 -15.54 10.16 4.85
CA HIS A 13 -15.10 9.51 6.08
C HIS A 13 -13.58 9.56 6.30
N ALA A 14 -12.77 9.63 5.25
CA ALA A 14 -11.31 9.49 5.35
C ALA A 14 -10.67 10.43 6.39
N ARG A 15 -11.06 11.72 6.38
CA ARG A 15 -10.51 12.71 7.32
C ARG A 15 -10.75 12.33 8.77
N ARG A 16 -11.97 11.88 9.10
CA ARG A 16 -12.34 11.48 10.46
C ARG A 16 -11.63 10.18 10.86
N ALA A 17 -11.58 9.20 9.96
CA ALA A 17 -10.93 7.92 10.23
C ALA A 17 -9.43 8.10 10.48
N LEU A 18 -8.73 8.81 9.59
CA LEU A 18 -7.29 9.06 9.71
C LEU A 18 -6.95 9.94 10.92
N GLY A 19 -7.74 10.99 11.18
CA GLY A 19 -7.54 11.84 12.37
C GLY A 19 -7.75 11.07 13.69
N LEU A 20 -8.67 10.11 13.73
CA LEU A 20 -8.81 9.23 14.89
C LEU A 20 -7.56 8.37 15.09
N LEU A 21 -7.05 7.74 14.02
CA LEU A 21 -5.81 6.95 14.11
C LEU A 21 -4.62 7.80 14.59
N GLU A 22 -4.51 9.03 14.10
CA GLU A 22 -3.48 9.97 14.53
C GLU A 22 -3.61 10.33 16.00
N SER A 23 -4.83 10.65 16.47
CA SER A 23 -5.08 10.95 17.89
C SER A 23 -4.76 9.79 18.84
N LEU A 24 -4.83 8.56 18.34
CA LEU A 24 -4.50 7.33 19.07
C LEU A 24 -3.05 6.86 18.85
N GLY A 25 -2.27 7.55 18.00
CA GLY A 25 -0.91 7.16 17.64
C GLY A 25 -0.82 5.84 16.85
N LEU A 26 -1.92 5.38 16.25
CA LEU A 26 -2.00 4.14 15.50
C LEU A 26 -1.52 4.34 14.05
N SER A 27 -0.62 3.47 13.59
CA SER A 27 -0.18 3.49 12.19
C SER A 27 -1.31 3.06 11.25
N TYR A 28 -1.70 3.93 10.33
CA TYR A 28 -2.49 3.60 9.16
C TYR A 28 -1.63 2.79 8.18
N VAL A 29 -2.23 1.77 7.58
CA VAL A 29 -1.61 0.99 6.51
C VAL A 29 -2.09 1.54 5.17
N VAL A 30 -1.16 2.12 4.41
CA VAL A 30 -1.38 2.53 3.02
C VAL A 30 -1.51 1.27 2.18
N VAL A 31 -2.59 1.15 1.40
CA VAL A 31 -2.94 -0.06 0.66
C VAL A 31 -2.92 0.23 -0.83
N ASP A 32 -2.19 -0.60 -1.59
CA ASP A 32 -2.39 -0.73 -3.04
C ASP A 32 -3.13 -2.04 -3.31
N ALA A 33 -4.28 -1.94 -3.99
CA ALA A 33 -5.19 -3.02 -4.32
C ALA A 33 -6.02 -2.63 -5.57
N PRO A 34 -6.73 -3.57 -6.21
CA PRO A 34 -7.58 -3.26 -7.37
C PRO A 34 -8.68 -2.25 -7.00
N GLN A 35 -8.98 -1.31 -7.87
CA GLN A 35 -9.98 -0.26 -7.61
C GLN A 35 -11.38 -0.66 -8.11
N GLY A 36 -12.42 -0.04 -7.54
CA GLY A 36 -13.82 -0.28 -7.93
C GLY A 36 -14.56 -1.38 -7.15
N PHE A 37 -13.93 -1.97 -6.15
CA PHE A 37 -14.49 -3.04 -5.31
C PHE A 37 -14.90 -2.53 -3.94
N GLU A 38 -15.91 -3.15 -3.33
CA GLU A 38 -16.35 -2.84 -1.96
C GLU A 38 -15.26 -3.20 -0.95
N SER A 39 -14.61 -4.35 -1.17
CA SER A 39 -13.52 -4.88 -0.34
C SER A 39 -12.15 -4.21 -0.54
N SER A 40 -12.09 -3.15 -1.36
CA SER A 40 -10.88 -2.40 -1.66
C SER A 40 -11.03 -0.95 -1.25
N VAL A 41 -9.90 -0.29 -1.00
CA VAL A 41 -9.86 1.11 -0.58
C VAL A 41 -9.08 1.95 -1.60
N PRO A 42 -9.39 3.26 -1.71
CA PRO A 42 -8.58 4.17 -2.52
C PRO A 42 -7.11 4.14 -2.09
N PRO A 43 -6.16 4.30 -3.04
CA PRO A 43 -4.71 4.29 -2.77
C PRO A 43 -4.28 5.60 -2.10
N ARG A 44 -4.77 5.85 -0.89
CA ARG A 44 -4.57 7.10 -0.15
C ARG A 44 -3.31 7.01 0.71
N VAL A 45 -2.37 7.92 0.53
CA VAL A 45 -1.16 8.00 1.36
C VAL A 45 -1.42 8.92 2.54
N ALA A 46 -1.24 8.41 3.76
CA ALA A 46 -1.32 9.20 4.98
C ALA A 46 -0.42 8.60 6.06
N ILE A 47 0.23 9.46 6.84
CA ILE A 47 1.09 9.07 7.96
C ILE A 47 0.43 9.52 9.26
N THR A 48 -0.14 8.57 9.98
CA THR A 48 -0.90 8.80 11.22
C THR A 48 -0.08 8.45 12.48
N SER A 49 1.19 8.07 12.32
CA SER A 49 2.08 7.78 13.44
C SER A 49 3.51 8.18 13.11
N GLN A 50 4.15 8.91 14.03
CA GLN A 50 5.57 9.29 13.91
C GLN A 50 6.51 8.10 14.14
N ARG A 51 6.01 6.97 14.66
CA ARG A 51 6.84 5.78 14.95
C ARG A 51 7.01 4.88 13.74
N LEU A 52 5.94 4.68 12.97
CA LEU A 52 5.90 3.69 11.91
C LEU A 52 4.89 4.06 10.83
N ALA A 53 5.36 4.11 9.59
CA ALA A 53 4.52 4.08 8.38
C ALA A 53 4.52 2.68 7.76
N VAL A 54 3.38 2.24 7.23
CA VAL A 54 3.25 0.89 6.64
C VAL A 54 2.58 0.98 5.28
N PHE A 55 3.17 0.34 4.28
CA PHE A 55 2.63 0.16 2.94
C PHE A 55 2.41 -1.33 2.68
N ARG A 56 1.26 -1.70 2.11
CA ARG A 56 0.94 -3.08 1.72
C ARG A 56 0.42 -3.15 0.29
N PHE A 57 1.13 -3.93 -0.53
CA PHE A 57 0.84 -4.12 -1.95
C PHE A 57 0.17 -5.47 -2.18
N HIS A 58 -1.10 -5.50 -2.57
CA HIS A 58 -1.85 -6.74 -2.77
C HIS A 58 -1.90 -7.20 -4.23
N GLY A 59 -1.42 -6.38 -5.16
CA GLY A 59 -1.62 -6.56 -6.60
C GLY A 59 -2.84 -5.79 -7.11
N ARG A 60 -2.98 -5.68 -8.43
CA ARG A 60 -4.09 -4.96 -9.09
C ARG A 60 -4.95 -5.87 -9.97
N ARG A 61 -4.95 -7.18 -9.73
CA ARG A 61 -5.73 -8.14 -10.52
C ARG A 61 -7.22 -8.06 -10.20
N CYS A 62 -7.97 -7.28 -10.99
CA CYS A 62 -9.41 -7.12 -10.82
C CYS A 62 -10.21 -8.41 -11.06
N ALA A 63 -9.81 -9.23 -12.05
CA ALA A 63 -10.59 -10.36 -12.52
C ALA A 63 -10.96 -11.39 -11.43
N THR A 64 -10.10 -11.54 -10.42
CA THR A 64 -10.24 -12.58 -9.38
C THR A 64 -10.33 -11.99 -7.96
N TRP A 65 -10.42 -10.66 -7.81
CA TRP A 65 -10.31 -9.98 -6.52
C TRP A 65 -11.41 -10.37 -5.52
N GLU A 66 -12.67 -10.35 -5.96
CA GLU A 66 -13.85 -10.78 -5.21
C GLU A 66 -14.44 -12.11 -5.73
N ALA A 67 -13.70 -12.82 -6.57
CA ALA A 67 -14.14 -14.12 -7.08
C ALA A 67 -14.24 -15.12 -5.93
N ARG A 68 -15.39 -15.80 -5.85
CA ARG A 68 -15.70 -16.76 -4.76
C ARG A 68 -15.17 -18.17 -5.02
N ASN A 69 -14.95 -18.53 -6.28
CA ASN A 69 -14.67 -19.91 -6.70
C ASN A 69 -13.23 -20.12 -7.17
N ASP A 70 -12.41 -19.06 -7.19
CA ASP A 70 -10.99 -19.17 -7.53
C ASP A 70 -10.15 -19.48 -6.27
N PRO A 71 -8.98 -20.11 -6.43
CA PRO A 71 -8.02 -20.19 -5.34
C PRO A 71 -7.72 -18.80 -4.78
N ALA A 72 -7.71 -18.67 -3.45
CA ALA A 72 -7.50 -17.38 -2.77
C ALA A 72 -6.17 -16.71 -3.13
N THR A 73 -5.21 -17.44 -3.69
CA THR A 73 -3.93 -16.93 -4.19
C THR A 73 -4.05 -16.24 -5.55
N GLU A 74 -5.08 -16.54 -6.35
CA GLU A 74 -5.22 -15.99 -7.71
C GLU A 74 -5.44 -14.49 -7.69
N ARG A 75 -6.13 -13.93 -6.71
CA ARG A 75 -6.28 -12.47 -6.57
C ARG A 75 -4.96 -11.72 -6.32
N TYR A 76 -3.96 -12.43 -5.80
CA TYR A 76 -2.62 -11.90 -5.54
C TYR A 76 -1.63 -12.14 -6.68
N ARG A 77 -2.08 -12.75 -7.79
CA ARG A 77 -1.27 -13.02 -8.99
C ARG A 77 -1.09 -11.75 -9.81
N TYR A 78 -0.24 -10.86 -9.32
CA TYR A 78 0.09 -9.61 -9.96
C TYR A 78 1.57 -9.31 -9.73
N LEU A 79 2.37 -9.33 -10.79
CA LEU A 79 3.75 -8.86 -10.76
C LEU A 79 3.70 -7.39 -11.16
N TYR A 80 4.00 -6.49 -10.22
CA TYR A 80 3.99 -5.07 -10.51
C TYR A 80 5.10 -4.73 -11.51
N PRO A 81 4.78 -3.97 -12.57
CA PRO A 81 5.81 -3.38 -13.41
C PRO A 81 6.48 -2.20 -12.70
N ARG A 82 7.70 -1.87 -13.12
CA ARG A 82 8.55 -0.84 -12.48
C ARG A 82 7.90 0.54 -12.42
N ASP A 83 7.18 0.92 -13.47
CA ASP A 83 6.49 2.22 -13.59
C ASP A 83 5.34 2.36 -12.59
N GLU A 84 4.66 1.26 -12.25
CA GLU A 84 3.67 1.27 -11.17
C GLU A 84 4.31 1.35 -9.77
N LEU A 85 5.50 0.77 -9.59
CA LEU A 85 6.23 0.79 -8.32
C LEU A 85 6.93 2.14 -8.04
N ALA A 86 7.42 2.83 -9.07
CA ALA A 86 8.24 4.02 -8.89
C ALA A 86 7.55 5.15 -8.09
N PRO A 87 6.27 5.51 -8.34
CA PRO A 87 5.56 6.50 -7.54
C PRO A 87 5.47 6.11 -6.06
N TRP A 88 5.27 4.82 -5.77
CA TRP A 88 5.19 4.30 -4.42
C TRP A 88 6.51 4.37 -3.67
N ALA A 89 7.64 4.17 -4.36
CA ALA A 89 8.95 4.38 -3.77
C ALA A 89 9.14 5.84 -3.35
N GLY A 90 8.71 6.80 -4.18
CA GLY A 90 8.66 8.21 -3.81
C GLY A 90 7.84 8.47 -2.54
N SER A 91 6.59 7.96 -2.49
CA SER A 91 5.73 8.10 -1.31
C SER A 91 6.31 7.43 -0.05
N ALA A 92 7.00 6.29 -0.19
CA ALA A 92 7.66 5.63 0.93
C ALA A 92 8.86 6.46 1.46
N MET A 93 9.61 7.11 0.57
CA MET A 93 10.69 8.02 0.96
C MET A 93 10.16 9.29 1.64
N GLU A 94 9.08 9.88 1.13
CA GLU A 94 8.40 11.00 1.79
C GLU A 94 7.87 10.60 3.17
N ALA A 95 7.34 9.38 3.31
CA ALA A 95 6.91 8.84 4.60
C ALA A 95 8.07 8.72 5.60
N ALA A 96 9.27 8.39 5.13
CA ALA A 96 10.46 8.26 5.97
C ALA A 96 10.92 9.59 6.57
N ILE A 97 10.54 10.73 5.97
CA ILE A 97 10.78 12.07 6.55
C ILE A 97 9.88 12.29 7.79
N ARG A 98 8.69 11.67 7.83
CA ARG A 98 7.65 11.91 8.84
C ARG A 98 7.55 10.83 9.91
N ALA A 99 8.03 9.62 9.63
CA ALA A 99 7.99 8.48 10.53
C ALA A 99 9.39 7.90 10.75
N GLY A 100 9.69 7.48 11.99
CA GLY A 100 10.99 6.92 12.34
C GLY A 100 11.33 5.60 11.63
N MET A 101 10.31 4.87 11.13
CA MET A 101 10.48 3.68 10.31
C MET A 101 9.40 3.59 9.24
N VAL A 102 9.75 3.00 8.10
CA VAL A 102 8.82 2.69 7.00
C VAL A 102 8.91 1.21 6.69
N HIS A 103 7.79 0.51 6.77
CA HIS A 103 7.68 -0.89 6.35
C HIS A 103 6.92 -0.96 5.02
N VAL A 104 7.54 -1.61 4.04
CA VAL A 104 6.92 -1.90 2.74
C VAL A 104 6.77 -3.41 2.63
N ILE A 105 5.53 -3.88 2.49
CA ILE A 105 5.19 -5.31 2.47
C ILE A 105 4.50 -5.66 1.15
N PHE A 106 5.10 -6.58 0.42
CA PHE A 106 4.53 -7.14 -0.80
C PHE A 106 3.70 -8.39 -0.45
N ASN A 107 2.37 -8.26 -0.59
CA ASN A 107 1.37 -9.29 -0.28
C ASN A 107 0.80 -9.94 -1.57
N ASN A 108 1.33 -9.60 -2.74
CA ASN A 108 1.09 -10.25 -4.03
C ASN A 108 1.78 -11.64 -4.10
N CYS A 109 1.45 -12.51 -3.13
CA CYS A 109 2.12 -13.79 -2.84
C CYS A 109 1.75 -14.92 -3.80
N HIS A 110 1.78 -14.68 -5.12
CA HIS A 110 1.68 -15.75 -6.12
C HIS A 110 3.08 -16.12 -6.62
N GLY A 111 3.49 -17.38 -6.43
CA GLY A 111 4.83 -17.82 -6.76
C GLY A 111 5.89 -16.99 -6.03
N ASN A 112 6.83 -16.40 -6.79
CA ASN A 112 7.88 -15.52 -6.26
C ASN A 112 7.58 -14.02 -6.43
N TYR A 113 6.40 -13.60 -6.90
CA TYR A 113 6.15 -12.22 -7.33
C TYR A 113 6.37 -11.19 -6.22
N GLY A 114 5.89 -11.45 -5.01
CA GLY A 114 6.10 -10.54 -3.88
C GLY A 114 7.59 -10.35 -3.54
N ALA A 115 8.38 -11.42 -3.56
CA ALA A 115 9.82 -11.33 -3.35
C ALA A 115 10.52 -10.60 -4.51
N THR A 116 10.17 -10.92 -5.76
CA THR A 116 10.69 -10.25 -6.95
C THR A 116 10.43 -8.75 -6.90
N ASN A 117 9.19 -8.31 -6.66
CA ASN A 117 8.89 -6.89 -6.57
C ASN A 117 9.54 -6.22 -5.36
N ALA A 118 9.72 -6.91 -4.22
CA ALA A 118 10.49 -6.35 -3.10
C ALA A 118 11.96 -6.07 -3.47
N PHE A 119 12.59 -6.97 -4.23
CA PHE A 119 13.95 -6.75 -4.75
C PHE A 119 13.98 -5.60 -5.76
N GLU A 120 13.02 -5.55 -6.70
CA GLU A 120 12.93 -4.49 -7.71
C GLU A 120 12.59 -3.12 -7.10
N PHE A 121 11.91 -3.08 -5.96
CA PHE A 121 11.57 -1.84 -5.25
C PHE A 121 12.79 -1.19 -4.58
N THR A 122 13.80 -1.99 -4.21
CA THR A 122 15.01 -1.51 -3.54
C THR A 122 15.77 -0.43 -4.34
N PRO A 123 16.11 -0.62 -5.63
CA PRO A 123 16.77 0.43 -6.41
C PRO A 123 15.88 1.68 -6.57
N LEU A 124 14.54 1.53 -6.67
CA LEU A 124 13.62 2.66 -6.77
C LEU A 124 13.64 3.55 -5.52
N LEU A 125 13.79 2.95 -4.33
CA LEU A 125 13.97 3.72 -3.08
C LEU A 125 15.25 4.56 -3.10
N LEU A 126 16.34 4.02 -3.67
CA LEU A 126 17.62 4.73 -3.76
C LEU A 126 17.58 5.89 -4.77
N GLU A 127 16.90 5.70 -5.90
CA GLU A 127 16.67 6.77 -6.90
C GLU A 127 15.84 7.92 -6.31
N GLY A 128 14.80 7.61 -5.52
CA GLY A 128 13.98 8.60 -4.83
C GLY A 128 14.75 9.41 -3.78
N ALA A 129 15.70 8.77 -3.08
CA ALA A 129 16.57 9.45 -2.11
C ALA A 129 17.45 10.53 -2.76
N THR A 130 17.96 10.27 -3.98
CA THR A 130 18.84 11.22 -4.69
C THR A 130 18.14 12.46 -5.25
N THR A 131 16.81 12.43 -5.37
CA THR A 131 16.03 13.58 -5.91
C THR A 131 15.58 14.55 -4.81
N SER A 132 15.71 14.15 -3.53
CA SER A 132 15.23 14.92 -2.37
C SER A 132 16.36 15.60 -1.58
N ALA A 133 17.59 15.61 -2.11
CA ALA A 133 18.78 16.25 -1.54
C ALA A 133 19.17 17.48 -2.37
#